data_AF-A0A7D9KED6-F1
#
_entry.id   AF-A0A7D9KED6-F1
#
_cell.length_a   1.000
_cell.length_b   1.000
_cell.length_c   1.000
_cell.angle_alpha   90.00
_cell.angle_beta   90.00
_cell.angle_gamma   90.00
#
_symmetry.space_group_name_H-M   'P 1'
#
loop_
_entity.id
_entity.type
_entity.pdbx_description
1 polymer ?
#
loop_
_entity_poly.entity_id
_entity_poly.type
_entity_poly.pdbx_seq_one_letter_code
_entity_poly.pdbx_strand_id
1 'polypeptide(L)'
;MECSIAKKIWGWSKENNLHYKFMISDGDSKAYASIWDTCGCCADCEKWENTDKRSAEYKKWHESRGYVERKKSHESGKADCSRVTKLDCVGHVHKRMGSHLRELRKKVTKLKDGKSVKGRKHRLTDKVIDKLQTYYGNAIRANVKPGKLTAQQQKEQISIKQQAIMAVL
;
A
#
# COMPACT_ATOMS: atom_id res chain seq x y z
N MET A 1 -10.20 -17.63 -0.02
CA MET A 1 -11.34 -16.73 -0.32
C MET A 1 -10.87 -15.42 -0.96
N GLU A 2 -9.89 -14.71 -0.40
CA GLU A 2 -9.41 -13.43 -0.99
C GLU A 2 -8.76 -13.60 -2.37
N CYS A 3 -7.89 -14.60 -2.58
CA CYS A 3 -7.26 -14.82 -3.90
C CYS A 3 -8.27 -15.15 -5.00
N SER A 4 -9.29 -15.95 -4.71
CA SER A 4 -10.34 -16.30 -5.68
C SER A 4 -11.16 -15.08 -6.09
N ILE A 5 -11.45 -14.17 -5.16
CA ILE A 5 -12.14 -12.92 -5.44
C ILE A 5 -11.26 -12.00 -6.29
N ALA A 6 -9.97 -11.85 -5.93
CA ALA A 6 -9.03 -11.02 -6.69
C ALA A 6 -8.91 -11.50 -8.14
N LYS A 7 -8.76 -12.81 -8.37
CA LYS A 7 -8.74 -13.38 -9.73
C LYS A 7 -10.03 -13.10 -10.50
N LYS A 8 -11.19 -13.23 -9.88
CA LYS A 8 -12.49 -12.95 -10.53
C LYS A 8 -12.59 -11.48 -10.96
N ILE A 9 -12.21 -10.54 -10.09
CA ILE A 9 -12.28 -9.09 -10.37
C ILE A 9 -11.32 -8.71 -11.52
N TRP A 10 -10.07 -9.17 -11.46
CA TRP A 10 -9.08 -8.83 -12.50
C TRP A 10 -9.30 -9.58 -13.82
N GLY A 11 -9.84 -10.80 -13.78
CA GLY A 11 -10.31 -11.51 -14.98
C GLY A 11 -11.43 -10.75 -15.69
N TRP A 12 -12.46 -10.36 -14.94
CA TRP A 12 -13.58 -9.56 -15.48
C TRP A 12 -13.14 -8.21 -16.04
N SER A 13 -12.15 -7.57 -15.39
CA SER A 13 -11.52 -6.35 -15.87
C SER A 13 -11.03 -6.51 -17.31
N LYS A 14 -10.26 -7.58 -17.56
CA LYS A 14 -9.71 -7.89 -18.90
C LYS A 14 -10.80 -8.13 -19.93
N GLU A 15 -11.85 -8.86 -19.56
CA GLU A 15 -12.99 -9.17 -20.43
C GLU A 15 -13.79 -7.93 -20.86
N ASN A 16 -13.80 -6.88 -20.02
CA ASN A 16 -14.59 -5.67 -20.25
C ASN A 16 -13.72 -4.46 -20.66
N ASN A 17 -12.48 -4.70 -21.07
CA ASN A 17 -11.51 -3.66 -21.42
C ASN A 17 -11.31 -2.59 -20.32
N LEU A 18 -11.47 -3.00 -19.06
CA LEU A 18 -11.10 -2.21 -17.88
C LEU A 18 -9.70 -2.66 -17.46
N HIS A 19 -8.82 -1.71 -17.10
CA HIS A 19 -7.44 -2.02 -16.71
C HIS A 19 -7.15 -1.51 -15.30
N TYR A 20 -7.40 -2.37 -14.30
CA TYR A 20 -7.08 -2.04 -12.91
C TYR A 20 -5.57 -2.03 -12.66
N LYS A 21 -5.01 -0.82 -12.49
CA LYS A 21 -3.58 -0.60 -12.24
C LYS A 21 -3.15 -0.83 -10.80
N PHE A 22 -4.02 -0.57 -9.83
CA PHE A 22 -3.66 -0.54 -8.41
C PHE A 22 -4.50 -1.49 -7.57
N MET A 23 -3.85 -2.18 -6.62
CA MET A 23 -4.51 -3.02 -5.63
C MET A 23 -4.17 -2.52 -4.23
N ILE A 24 -5.20 -2.21 -3.43
CA ILE A 24 -5.07 -1.99 -1.99
C ILE A 24 -5.50 -3.29 -1.31
N SER A 25 -4.64 -3.88 -0.48
CA SER A 25 -4.99 -5.06 0.30
C SER A 25 -4.37 -4.99 1.69
N ASP A 26 -5.19 -5.27 2.70
CA ASP A 26 -4.77 -5.46 4.09
C ASP A 26 -4.28 -6.90 4.36
N GLY A 27 -4.73 -7.83 3.51
CA GLY A 27 -4.46 -9.26 3.58
C GLY A 27 -3.09 -9.67 3.03
N ASP A 28 -2.84 -10.98 3.11
CA ASP A 28 -1.54 -11.58 2.80
C ASP A 28 -1.05 -11.23 1.38
N SER A 29 0.26 -11.36 1.16
CA SER A 29 0.86 -11.13 -0.14
C SER A 29 0.40 -12.13 -1.22
N LYS A 30 -0.33 -13.20 -0.88
CA LYS A 30 -0.75 -14.24 -1.83
C LYS A 30 -1.84 -13.75 -2.76
N ALA A 31 -2.77 -12.91 -2.29
CA ALA A 31 -3.79 -12.32 -3.16
C ALA A 31 -3.14 -11.49 -4.28
N TYR A 32 -2.19 -10.62 -3.93
CA TYR A 32 -1.38 -9.87 -4.90
C TYR A 32 -0.55 -10.79 -5.80
N ALA A 33 0.16 -11.76 -5.22
CA ALA A 33 0.98 -12.70 -5.98
C ALA A 33 0.17 -13.53 -6.98
N SER A 34 -1.15 -13.65 -6.78
CA SER A 34 -2.02 -14.38 -7.70
C SER A 34 -2.57 -13.54 -8.87
N ILE A 35 -2.37 -12.21 -8.86
CA ILE A 35 -2.96 -11.29 -9.85
C ILE A 35 -1.97 -10.28 -10.44
N TRP A 36 -0.76 -10.15 -9.89
CA TRP A 36 0.16 -9.05 -10.21
C TRP A 36 0.56 -8.97 -11.70
N ASP A 37 0.56 -10.11 -12.40
CA ASP A 37 0.88 -10.27 -13.82
C ASP A 37 -0.34 -10.39 -14.73
N THR A 38 -1.57 -10.40 -14.20
CA THR A 38 -2.81 -10.69 -14.97
C THR A 38 -3.05 -9.71 -16.12
N CYS A 39 -2.61 -8.46 -15.97
CA CYS A 39 -2.73 -7.41 -16.97
C CYS A 39 -1.47 -7.27 -17.86
N GLY A 40 -0.45 -8.11 -17.68
CA GLY A 40 0.80 -8.09 -18.44
C GLY A 40 1.93 -7.38 -17.67
N CYS A 41 3.06 -8.06 -17.51
CA CYS A 41 4.23 -7.57 -16.79
C CYS A 41 5.46 -7.53 -17.70
N CYS A 42 6.30 -6.51 -17.56
CA CYS A 42 7.59 -6.47 -18.25
C CYS A 42 8.60 -7.46 -17.62
N ALA A 43 9.58 -7.90 -18.42
CA ALA A 43 10.61 -8.86 -18.02
C ALA A 43 11.39 -8.42 -16.78
N ASP A 44 11.70 -7.12 -16.67
CA ASP A 44 12.38 -6.57 -15.48
C ASP A 44 11.54 -6.78 -14.21
N CYS A 45 10.25 -6.46 -14.27
CA CYS A 45 9.38 -6.62 -13.11
C CYS A 45 9.19 -8.10 -12.77
N GLU A 46 9.14 -8.99 -13.76
CA GLU A 46 9.06 -10.42 -13.54
C GLU A 46 10.31 -10.98 -12.86
N LYS A 47 11.50 -10.60 -13.35
CA LYS A 47 12.76 -10.99 -12.72
C LYS A 47 12.78 -10.57 -11.25
N TRP A 48 12.57 -9.28 -10.98
CA TRP A 48 12.78 -8.74 -9.64
C TRP A 48 11.66 -9.08 -8.65
N GLU A 49 10.44 -9.37 -9.11
CA GLU A 49 9.37 -9.85 -8.22
C GLU A 49 9.63 -11.29 -7.75
N ASN A 50 10.15 -12.15 -8.63
CA ASN A 50 10.49 -13.54 -8.35
C ASN A 50 11.87 -13.74 -7.69
N THR A 51 12.74 -12.73 -7.72
CA THR A 51 14.02 -12.77 -7.01
C THR A 51 13.79 -12.82 -5.50
N ASP A 52 14.55 -13.65 -4.79
CA ASP A 52 14.50 -13.69 -3.33
C ASP A 52 14.85 -12.31 -2.75
N LYS A 53 13.87 -11.67 -2.11
CA LYS A 53 13.97 -10.35 -1.51
C LYS A 53 15.00 -10.30 -0.37
N ARG A 54 15.47 -11.45 0.14
CA ARG A 54 16.53 -11.55 1.16
C ARG A 54 17.93 -11.65 0.57
N SER A 55 18.06 -11.98 -0.72
CA SER A 55 19.34 -12.13 -1.42
C SER A 55 20.15 -10.83 -1.41
N ALA A 56 21.48 -10.96 -1.47
CA ALA A 56 22.38 -9.82 -1.60
C ALA A 56 22.17 -9.08 -2.94
N GLU A 57 21.90 -9.82 -4.02
CA GLU A 57 21.60 -9.25 -5.34
C GLU A 57 20.39 -8.32 -5.28
N TYR A 58 19.26 -8.80 -4.73
CA TYR A 58 18.05 -7.99 -4.61
C TYR A 58 18.29 -6.75 -3.77
N LYS A 59 18.99 -6.87 -2.63
CA LYS A 59 19.28 -5.72 -1.75
C LYS A 59 20.13 -4.67 -2.48
N LYS A 60 21.19 -5.10 -3.17
CA LYS A 60 22.06 -4.21 -3.95
C LYS A 60 21.28 -3.50 -5.06
N TRP A 61 20.42 -4.24 -5.77
CA TRP A 61 19.55 -3.65 -6.79
C TRP A 61 18.52 -2.68 -6.20
N HIS A 62 17.89 -3.02 -5.07
CA HIS A 62 16.87 -2.20 -4.42
C HIS A 62 17.43 -0.86 -3.92
N GLU A 63 18.72 -0.82 -3.57
CA GLU A 63 19.44 0.39 -3.20
C GLU A 63 20.00 1.16 -4.40
N SER A 64 19.92 0.58 -5.61
CA SER A 64 20.46 1.20 -6.83
C SER A 64 19.55 2.30 -7.38
N ARG A 65 20.16 3.19 -8.17
CA ARG A 65 19.45 4.21 -8.95
C ARG A 65 18.46 3.59 -9.95
N GLY A 66 18.79 2.42 -10.50
CA GLY A 66 17.93 1.68 -11.44
C GLY A 66 16.59 1.29 -10.82
N TYR A 67 16.55 0.91 -9.53
CA TYR A 67 15.28 0.65 -8.83
C TYR A 67 14.39 1.91 -8.77
N VAL A 68 15.00 3.06 -8.45
CA VAL A 68 14.28 4.34 -8.32
C VAL A 68 13.73 4.80 -9.67
N GLU A 69 14.54 4.74 -10.72
CA GLU A 69 14.13 5.13 -12.08
C GLU A 69 13.05 4.22 -12.64
N ARG A 70 13.19 2.89 -12.47
CA ARG A 70 12.15 1.91 -12.79
C ARG A 70 10.85 2.24 -12.07
N LYS A 71 10.90 2.49 -10.75
CA LYS A 71 9.69 2.78 -9.97
C LYS A 71 8.97 4.01 -10.52
N LYS A 72 9.72 5.08 -10.80
CA LYS A 72 9.19 6.32 -11.38
C LYS A 72 8.55 6.08 -12.76
N SER A 73 9.18 5.32 -13.65
CA SER A 73 8.65 5.08 -15.00
C SER A 73 7.33 4.30 -15.00
N HIS A 74 7.18 3.33 -14.08
CA HIS A 74 5.95 2.55 -13.91
C HIS A 74 4.84 3.38 -13.26
N GLU A 75 5.17 4.17 -12.25
CA GLU A 75 4.22 5.09 -11.60
C GLU A 75 3.69 6.12 -12.60
N SER A 76 4.56 6.72 -13.42
CA SER A 76 4.18 7.69 -14.44
C SER A 76 3.52 7.07 -15.69
N GLY A 77 3.42 5.74 -15.79
CA GLY A 77 2.84 5.06 -16.95
C GLY A 77 3.67 5.16 -18.24
N LYS A 78 4.97 5.50 -18.13
CA LYS A 78 5.89 5.57 -19.26
C LYS A 78 6.51 4.22 -19.60
N ALA A 79 6.54 3.31 -18.63
CA ALA A 79 6.98 1.94 -18.86
C ALA A 79 5.91 1.17 -19.63
N ASP A 80 6.33 0.35 -20.59
CA ASP A 80 5.50 -0.67 -21.21
C ASP A 80 5.31 -1.84 -20.23
N CYS A 81 4.50 -1.60 -19.20
CA CYS A 81 4.25 -2.55 -18.13
C CYS A 81 2.90 -2.26 -17.48
N SER A 82 1.96 -3.18 -17.70
CA SER A 82 0.58 -3.11 -17.24
C SER A 82 0.34 -3.88 -15.95
N ARG A 83 1.41 -4.24 -15.23
CA ARG A 83 1.31 -5.06 -14.01
C ARG A 83 0.48 -4.35 -12.94
N VAL A 84 -0.17 -5.15 -12.10
CA VAL A 84 -0.88 -4.61 -10.95
C VAL A 84 0.14 -4.12 -9.93
N THR A 85 -0.06 -2.90 -9.43
CA THR A 85 0.79 -2.31 -8.40
C THR A 85 0.13 -2.43 -7.03
N LYS A 86 0.80 -3.11 -6.10
CA LYS A 86 0.34 -3.19 -4.70
C LYS A 86 0.59 -1.87 -3.99
N LEU A 87 -0.47 -1.31 -3.42
CA LEU A 87 -0.41 -0.16 -2.53
C LEU A 87 -0.48 -0.63 -1.07
N ASP A 88 0.13 0.14 -0.18
CA ASP A 88 0.06 -0.13 1.25
C ASP A 88 -1.32 0.22 1.79
N CYS A 89 -1.94 -0.72 2.51
CA CYS A 89 -3.12 -0.41 3.31
C CYS A 89 -2.73 0.39 4.56
N VAL A 90 -3.73 1.01 5.18
CA VAL A 90 -3.59 1.74 6.46
C VAL A 90 -2.93 0.85 7.52
N GLY A 91 -3.36 -0.41 7.67
CA GLY A 91 -2.73 -1.37 8.60
C GLY A 91 -1.24 -1.62 8.34
N HIS A 92 -0.83 -1.70 7.08
CA HIS A 92 0.56 -1.89 6.69
C HIS A 92 1.40 -0.64 6.97
N VAL A 93 0.84 0.54 6.70
CA VAL A 93 1.47 1.83 7.05
C VAL A 93 1.76 1.88 8.57
N HIS A 94 0.84 1.43 9.43
CA HIS A 94 1.10 1.38 10.88
C HIS A 94 2.24 0.43 11.23
N LYS A 95 2.22 -0.78 10.65
CA LYS A 95 3.24 -1.81 10.90
C LYS A 95 4.62 -1.29 10.48
N ARG A 96 4.73 -0.68 9.29
CA ARG A 96 5.98 -0.13 8.78
C ARG A 96 6.53 0.98 9.67
N MET A 97 5.68 1.91 10.10
CA MET A 97 6.10 2.97 11.02
C MET A 97 6.68 2.39 12.32
N GLY A 98 6.01 1.39 12.89
CA GLY A 98 6.51 0.69 14.07
C GLY A 98 7.87 0.01 13.85
N SER A 99 8.04 -0.67 12.72
CA SER A 99 9.31 -1.31 12.36
C SER A 99 10.43 -0.28 12.24
N HIS A 100 10.19 0.84 11.56
CA HIS A 100 11.18 1.92 11.42
C HIS A 100 11.58 2.53 12.78
N LEU A 101 10.61 2.74 13.69
CA LEU A 101 10.92 3.25 15.04
C LEU A 101 11.74 2.25 15.85
N ARG A 102 11.46 0.95 15.73
CA ARG A 102 12.23 -0.11 16.39
C ARG A 102 13.66 -0.20 15.83
N GLU A 103 13.84 -0.05 14.52
CA GLU A 103 15.16 0.01 13.89
C GLU A 103 15.94 1.29 14.27
N LEU A 104 15.28 2.45 14.27
CA LEU A 104 15.87 3.70 14.72
C LEU A 104 16.39 3.57 16.16
N ARG A 105 15.62 2.94 17.04
CA ARG A 105 16.02 2.66 18.42
C ARG A 105 17.22 1.73 18.56
N LYS A 106 17.52 0.89 17.55
CA LYS A 106 18.74 0.07 17.53
C LYS A 106 19.95 0.91 17.13
N LYS A 107 19.78 1.84 16.18
CA LYS A 107 20.85 2.71 15.67
C LYS A 107 21.21 3.84 16.65
N VAL A 108 20.20 4.43 17.30
CA VAL A 108 20.39 5.53 18.24
C VAL A 108 20.51 4.98 19.66
N THR A 109 21.69 5.11 20.25
CA THR A 109 22.00 4.59 21.59
C THR A 109 21.70 5.58 22.70
N LYS A 110 22.00 6.88 22.50
CA LYS A 110 21.79 7.96 23.47
C LYS A 110 20.98 9.11 22.88
N LEU A 111 20.20 9.76 23.74
CA LEU A 111 19.48 11.01 23.46
C LEU A 111 20.37 12.21 23.77
N LYS A 112 19.87 13.43 23.48
CA LYS A 112 20.57 14.69 23.78
C LYS A 112 20.86 14.88 25.28
N ASP A 113 20.08 14.24 26.15
CA ASP A 113 20.28 14.25 27.60
C ASP A 113 21.38 13.26 28.07
N GLY A 114 22.11 12.64 27.13
CA GLY A 114 23.15 11.64 27.39
C GLY A 114 22.62 10.28 27.84
N LYS A 115 21.30 10.14 28.04
CA LYS A 115 20.67 8.90 28.52
C LYS A 115 20.26 8.00 27.37
N SER A 116 20.07 6.72 27.67
CA SER A 116 19.66 5.75 26.65
C SER A 116 18.29 6.11 26.05
N VAL A 117 18.13 5.84 24.75
CA VAL A 117 16.83 5.91 24.05
C VAL A 117 15.83 4.88 24.62
N LYS A 118 16.37 3.78 25.18
CA LYS A 118 15.60 2.75 25.91
C LYS A 118 15.51 3.13 27.39
N GLY A 119 14.47 2.67 28.09
CA GLY A 119 14.33 2.90 29.54
C GLY A 119 12.88 3.07 30.00
N ARG A 120 12.69 3.62 31.21
CA ARG A 120 11.37 3.88 31.81
C ARG A 120 11.02 5.37 31.72
N LYS A 121 9.76 5.69 31.40
CA LYS A 121 9.16 7.04 31.25
C LYS A 121 9.89 7.95 30.23
N HIS A 122 9.14 8.65 29.36
CA HIS A 122 9.70 9.57 28.34
C HIS A 122 10.79 8.97 27.43
N ARG A 123 10.69 7.67 27.14
CA ARG A 123 11.61 6.91 26.29
C ARG A 123 10.84 6.18 25.19
N LEU A 124 11.54 5.79 24.13
CA LEU A 124 10.96 5.08 22.99
C LEU A 124 10.79 3.58 23.31
N THR A 125 9.94 3.29 24.29
CA THR A 125 9.60 1.91 24.70
C THR A 125 8.70 1.25 23.66
N ASP A 126 8.60 -0.08 23.69
CA ASP A 126 7.68 -0.79 22.78
C ASP A 126 6.24 -0.32 22.96
N LYS A 127 5.78 -0.11 24.20
CA LYS A 127 4.45 0.45 24.47
C LYS A 127 4.23 1.83 23.85
N VAL A 128 5.26 2.69 23.85
CA VAL A 128 5.18 4.02 23.20
C VAL A 128 5.11 3.84 21.68
N ILE A 129 5.92 2.96 21.11
CA ILE A 129 5.88 2.65 19.67
C ILE A 129 4.49 2.12 19.28
N ASP A 130 3.92 1.18 20.04
CA ASP A 130 2.59 0.60 19.77
C ASP A 130 1.49 1.66 19.84
N LYS A 131 1.56 2.57 20.83
CA LYS A 131 0.66 3.72 20.91
C LYS A 131 0.80 4.65 19.71
N LEU A 132 2.02 4.97 19.31
CA LEU A 132 2.26 5.78 18.12
C LEU A 132 1.68 5.10 16.88
N GLN A 133 1.90 3.79 16.68
CA GLN A 133 1.35 3.03 15.56
C GLN A 133 -0.18 3.14 15.50
N THR A 134 -0.82 3.00 16.66
CA THR A 134 -2.28 3.10 16.79
C THR A 134 -2.78 4.51 16.50
N TYR A 135 -2.17 5.53 17.10
CA TYR A 135 -2.59 6.92 16.91
C TYR A 135 -2.37 7.41 15.49
N TYR A 136 -1.22 7.10 14.88
CA TYR A 136 -0.96 7.46 13.49
C TYR A 136 -2.03 6.88 12.56
N GLY A 137 -2.41 5.64 12.82
CA GLY A 137 -3.47 5.00 12.09
C GLY A 137 -4.86 5.55 12.26
N ASN A 138 -5.21 5.83 13.50
CA ASN A 138 -6.47 6.47 13.82
C ASN A 138 -6.54 7.86 13.18
N ALA A 139 -5.44 8.62 13.17
CA ALA A 139 -5.37 9.91 12.50
C ALA A 139 -5.62 9.78 10.99
N ILE A 140 -5.02 8.79 10.31
CA ILE A 140 -5.28 8.55 8.88
C ILE A 140 -6.77 8.23 8.63
N ARG A 141 -7.38 7.36 9.45
CA ARG A 141 -8.80 7.01 9.31
C ARG A 141 -9.74 8.16 9.66
N ALA A 142 -9.38 8.95 10.66
CA ALA A 142 -10.13 10.13 11.11
C ALA A 142 -9.95 11.32 10.16
N ASN A 143 -8.91 11.33 9.32
CA ASN A 143 -8.70 12.31 8.25
C ASN A 143 -9.63 12.07 7.05
N VAL A 144 -10.91 11.86 7.34
CA VAL A 144 -12.00 11.97 6.37
C VAL A 144 -12.35 13.45 6.28
N LYS A 145 -12.20 14.02 5.08
CA LYS A 145 -12.56 15.42 4.81
C LYS A 145 -13.91 15.76 5.50
N PRO A 146 -13.96 16.72 6.44
CA PRO A 146 -15.22 17.21 6.96
C PRO A 146 -15.98 17.83 5.78
N GLY A 147 -17.14 17.25 5.44
CA GLY A 147 -17.89 17.56 4.23
C GLY A 147 -18.34 16.35 3.40
N LYS A 148 -18.01 15.11 3.81
CA LYS A 148 -18.66 13.94 3.20
C LYS A 148 -20.16 13.98 3.50
N LEU A 149 -20.96 13.90 2.43
CA LEU A 149 -22.39 13.71 2.48
C LEU A 149 -22.72 12.59 3.48
N THR A 150 -23.72 12.83 4.32
CA THR A 150 -24.28 11.81 5.21
C THR A 150 -24.74 10.60 4.40
N ALA A 151 -24.90 9.44 5.04
CA ALA A 151 -25.36 8.22 4.35
C ALA A 151 -26.68 8.44 3.58
N GLN A 152 -27.54 9.31 4.09
CA GLN A 152 -28.81 9.67 3.46
C GLN A 152 -28.60 10.54 2.21
N GLN A 153 -27.77 11.58 2.32
CA GLN A 153 -27.39 12.42 1.17
C GLN A 153 -26.66 11.62 0.08
N GLN A 154 -25.86 10.62 0.45
CA GLN A 154 -25.23 9.71 -0.53
C GLN A 154 -26.26 8.85 -1.27
N LYS A 155 -27.23 8.27 -0.55
CA LYS A 155 -28.33 7.50 -1.15
C LYS A 155 -29.14 8.35 -2.13
N GLU A 156 -29.45 9.57 -1.75
CA GLU A 156 -30.20 10.51 -2.58
C GLU A 156 -29.44 10.88 -3.86
N GLN A 157 -28.15 11.18 -3.76
CA GLN A 157 -27.33 11.43 -4.95
C GLN A 157 -27.17 10.20 -5.86
N ILE A 158 -27.08 8.99 -5.30
CA ILE A 158 -27.06 7.76 -6.10
C ILE A 158 -28.38 7.60 -6.86
N SER A 159 -29.52 7.81 -6.21
CA SER A 159 -30.84 7.73 -6.83
C SER A 159 -30.99 8.75 -7.97
N ILE A 160 -30.56 10.00 -7.75
CA ILE A 160 -30.59 11.05 -8.79
C ILE A 160 -29.73 10.64 -9.99
N LYS A 161 -28.53 10.12 -9.77
CA LYS A 161 -27.65 9.65 -10.86
C LYS A 161 -28.25 8.47 -11.61
N GLN A 162 -28.88 7.53 -10.91
CA GLN A 162 -29.56 6.40 -11.55
C GLN A 162 -30.72 6.85 -12.43
N GLN A 163 -31.54 7.79 -11.96
CA GLN A 163 -32.63 8.38 -12.76
C GLN A 163 -32.10 9.11 -13.99
N ALA A 164 -31.00 9.87 -13.86
CA ALA A 164 -30.39 10.57 -14.99
C ALA A 164 -29.85 9.61 -16.06
N ILE A 165 -29.25 8.48 -15.67
CA ILE A 165 -28.79 7.46 -16.62
C ILE A 165 -29.98 6.81 -17.35
N MET A 166 -31.03 6.47 -16.61
CA MET A 166 -32.24 5.85 -17.18
C MET A 166 -33.01 6.77 -18.13
N ALA A 167 -32.82 8.09 -18.04
CA ALA A 167 -33.46 9.05 -18.94
C ALA A 167 -32.68 9.29 -20.25
N VAL A 168 -31.44 8.79 -20.35
CA VAL A 168 -30.57 8.92 -21.55
C VAL A 168 -30.50 7.59 -22.33
N LEU A 169 -31.06 6.52 -21.77
CA LEU A 169 -31.30 5.24 -22.44
C LEU A 169 -32.73 5.20 -23.00
#